data_AF-A0A7R9V095-F1
#
_entry.id   AF-A0A7R9V095-F1
#
_cell.length_a   1.000
_cell.length_b   1.000
_cell.length_c   1.000
_cell.angle_alpha   90.00
_cell.angle_beta   90.00
_cell.angle_gamma   90.00
#
_symmetry.space_group_name_H-M   'P 1'
#
loop_
_entity.id
_entity.type
_entity.pdbx_description
1 polymer ?
#
loop_
_entity_poly.entity_id
_entity_poly.type
_entity_poly.pdbx_seq_one_letter_code
_entity_poly.pdbx_strand_id
1 'polypeptide(L)'
;MLSAALVGGPLAVDAVSPAPAAAEAEASRRAVDEYLEMESRGQTGSVKELQAIRSKYRFRRTADGRVELRSSRGDWWSVRLDMEVPGAMLLRDPSGKVFAVQTDTVQQIDLSEDLICLMMFADGNWEAQMAPIEYADGGKIKQLKLDEKEFREVIGILNEAGEALSEAGNA
;
A
#
# COMPACT_ATOMS: atom_id res chain seq x y z
N MET A 1 52.97 -37.94 -10.32
CA MET A 1 51.67 -37.61 -9.68
C MET A 1 51.22 -36.28 -10.25
N LEU A 2 49.95 -36.21 -10.69
CA LEU A 2 49.38 -35.13 -11.50
C LEU A 2 49.28 -33.79 -10.75
N SER A 3 49.68 -32.71 -11.41
CA SER A 3 49.26 -31.34 -11.13
C SER A 3 47.82 -31.11 -11.58
N ALA A 4 47.00 -30.46 -10.76
CA ALA A 4 45.70 -29.92 -11.14
C ALA A 4 45.73 -28.39 -10.98
N ALA A 5 45.70 -27.68 -12.10
CA ALA A 5 45.50 -26.24 -12.15
C ALA A 5 44.00 -25.95 -12.10
N LEU A 6 43.57 -25.13 -11.14
CA LEU A 6 42.21 -24.57 -11.10
C LEU A 6 42.22 -23.25 -11.87
N VAL A 7 41.55 -23.25 -13.03
CA VAL A 7 41.15 -22.06 -13.78
C VAL A 7 39.72 -21.75 -13.37
N GLY A 8 39.51 -20.65 -12.65
CA GLY A 8 38.19 -20.11 -12.34
C GLY A 8 38.07 -18.71 -12.94
N GLY A 9 37.26 -18.56 -13.98
CA GLY A 9 37.09 -17.32 -14.75
C GLY A 9 36.34 -16.21 -13.99
N PRO A 10 36.26 -15.01 -14.58
CA PRO A 10 35.62 -13.86 -13.96
C PRO A 10 34.11 -14.08 -13.79
N LEU A 11 33.61 -13.80 -12.59
CA LEU A 11 32.18 -13.68 -12.32
C LEU A 11 31.67 -12.45 -13.06
N ALA A 12 30.81 -12.68 -14.07
CA ALA A 12 30.01 -11.62 -14.65
C ALA A 12 29.03 -11.14 -13.58
N VAL A 13 29.24 -9.90 -13.11
CA VAL A 13 28.23 -9.14 -12.37
C VAL A 13 27.17 -8.72 -13.38
N ASP A 14 26.04 -9.44 -13.39
CA ASP A 14 24.85 -9.00 -14.11
C ASP A 14 24.41 -7.64 -13.56
N ALA A 15 24.34 -6.67 -14.45
CA ALA A 15 23.81 -5.35 -14.15
C ALA A 15 22.31 -5.49 -13.82
N VAL A 16 21.96 -5.25 -12.55
CA VAL A 16 20.57 -5.11 -12.12
C VAL A 16 19.97 -3.90 -12.82
N SER A 17 19.00 -4.13 -13.69
CA SER A 17 18.25 -3.09 -14.40
C SER A 17 17.42 -2.23 -13.42
N PRO A 18 17.58 -0.89 -13.39
CA PRO A 18 16.84 0.02 -12.51
C PRO A 18 15.41 0.37 -12.98
N ALA A 19 14.81 -0.44 -13.86
CA ALA A 19 13.59 -0.09 -14.60
C ALA A 19 12.27 0.04 -13.79
N PRO A 20 11.97 -0.76 -12.73
CA PRO A 20 10.63 -0.74 -12.13
C PRO A 20 10.36 0.51 -11.29
N ALA A 21 11.32 0.93 -10.45
CA ALA A 21 11.14 2.08 -9.56
C ALA A 21 11.00 3.43 -10.31
N ALA A 22 11.62 3.58 -11.47
CA ALA A 22 11.55 4.80 -12.26
C ALA A 22 10.17 5.00 -12.93
N ALA A 23 9.57 3.90 -13.42
CA ALA A 23 8.25 3.94 -14.07
C ALA A 23 7.12 4.18 -13.04
N GLU A 24 7.24 3.60 -11.85
CA GLU A 24 6.32 3.83 -10.72
C GLU A 24 6.33 5.31 -10.30
N ALA A 25 7.52 5.89 -10.13
CA ALA A 25 7.67 7.31 -9.82
C ALA A 25 7.10 8.23 -10.92
N GLU A 26 7.19 7.84 -12.20
CA GLU A 26 6.62 8.61 -13.31
C GLU A 26 5.08 8.60 -13.30
N ALA A 27 4.46 7.46 -12.98
CA ALA A 27 3.00 7.34 -12.90
C ALA A 27 2.42 8.24 -11.80
N SER A 28 2.99 8.21 -10.60
CA SER A 28 2.57 9.06 -9.49
C SER A 28 2.81 10.55 -9.78
N ARG A 29 3.93 10.91 -10.42
CA ARG A 29 4.19 12.29 -10.86
C ARG A 29 3.16 12.79 -11.87
N ARG A 30 2.88 12.00 -12.90
CA ARG A 30 1.86 12.35 -13.91
C ARG A 30 0.49 12.54 -13.27
N ALA A 31 0.14 11.70 -12.30
CA ALA A 31 -1.12 11.79 -11.58
C ALA A 31 -1.26 13.09 -10.78
N VAL A 32 -0.18 13.47 -10.09
CA VAL A 32 -0.08 14.74 -9.36
C VAL A 32 -0.16 15.93 -10.32
N ASP A 33 0.61 15.93 -11.41
CA ASP A 33 0.62 17.04 -12.38
C ASP A 33 -0.77 17.28 -13.00
N GLU A 34 -1.48 16.21 -13.38
CA GLU A 34 -2.84 16.31 -13.92
C GLU A 34 -3.84 16.84 -12.90
N TYR A 35 -3.71 16.44 -11.63
CA TYR A 35 -4.56 16.96 -10.55
C TYR A 35 -4.30 18.45 -10.32
N LEU A 36 -3.04 18.87 -10.27
CA LEU A 36 -2.68 20.29 -10.10
C LEU A 36 -3.12 21.14 -11.29
N GLU A 37 -3.05 20.61 -12.51
CA GLU A 37 -3.58 21.30 -13.69
C GLU A 37 -5.11 21.47 -13.59
N MET A 38 -5.83 20.41 -13.21
CA MET A 38 -7.28 20.44 -12.97
C MET A 38 -7.65 21.45 -11.87
N GLU A 39 -6.88 21.50 -10.80
CA GLU A 39 -7.04 22.48 -9.71
C GLU A 39 -6.79 23.91 -10.19
N SER A 40 -5.75 24.15 -10.99
CA SER A 40 -5.43 25.47 -11.54
C SER A 40 -6.55 26.03 -12.43
N ARG A 41 -7.33 25.13 -13.05
CA ARG A 41 -8.52 25.44 -13.85
C ARG A 41 -9.79 25.62 -13.02
N GLY A 42 -9.71 25.47 -11.69
CA GLY A 42 -10.86 25.56 -10.78
C GLY A 42 -11.83 24.37 -10.86
N GLN A 43 -11.40 23.23 -11.40
CA GLN A 43 -12.27 22.08 -11.66
C GLN A 43 -12.43 21.13 -10.45
N THR A 44 -11.70 21.37 -9.35
CA THR A 44 -11.80 20.59 -8.10
C THR A 44 -13.16 20.72 -7.40
N GLY A 45 -13.95 21.76 -7.69
CA GLY A 45 -15.34 21.88 -7.21
C GLY A 45 -16.34 20.95 -7.92
N SER A 46 -15.95 20.34 -9.04
CA SER A 46 -16.82 19.45 -9.82
C SER A 46 -16.65 18.00 -9.36
N VAL A 47 -17.71 17.44 -8.74
CA VAL A 47 -17.75 16.04 -8.34
C VAL A 47 -17.46 15.08 -9.51
N LYS A 48 -17.92 15.44 -10.71
CA LYS A 48 -17.72 14.64 -11.92
C LYS A 48 -16.24 14.56 -12.31
N GLU A 49 -15.54 15.68 -12.29
CA GLU A 49 -14.11 15.74 -12.65
C GLU A 49 -13.27 15.01 -11.59
N LEU A 50 -13.58 15.22 -10.30
CA LEU A 50 -12.95 14.47 -9.22
C LEU A 50 -13.16 12.96 -9.38
N GLN A 51 -14.36 12.50 -9.69
CA GLN A 51 -14.61 11.08 -9.91
C GLN A 51 -13.86 10.54 -11.14
N ALA A 52 -13.71 11.34 -12.20
CA ALA A 52 -12.97 10.95 -13.39
C ALA A 52 -11.48 10.73 -13.09
N ILE A 53 -10.83 11.67 -12.41
CA ILE A 53 -9.41 11.54 -12.05
C ILE A 53 -9.18 10.39 -11.06
N ARG A 54 -10.05 10.23 -10.05
CA ARG A 54 -10.01 9.12 -9.10
C ARG A 54 -10.08 7.76 -9.81
N SER A 55 -11.08 7.61 -10.68
CA SER A 55 -11.29 6.38 -11.44
C SER A 55 -10.13 6.07 -12.38
N LYS A 56 -9.53 7.10 -13.00
CA LYS A 56 -8.35 6.96 -13.86
C LYS A 56 -7.16 6.35 -13.10
N TYR A 57 -6.96 6.79 -11.87
CA TYR A 57 -5.88 6.31 -10.98
C TYR A 57 -6.33 5.24 -10.00
N ARG A 58 -7.39 4.49 -10.36
CA ARG A 58 -7.81 3.26 -9.65
C ARG A 58 -8.13 3.46 -8.17
N PHE A 59 -8.64 4.61 -7.78
CA PHE A 59 -9.25 4.78 -6.48
C PHE A 59 -10.61 5.46 -6.58
N ARG A 60 -11.37 5.43 -5.49
CA ARG A 60 -12.63 6.16 -5.36
C ARG A 60 -12.87 6.56 -3.92
N ARG A 61 -13.85 7.44 -3.75
CA ARG A 61 -14.42 7.75 -2.44
C ARG A 61 -15.81 7.17 -2.32
N THR A 62 -16.10 6.55 -1.18
CA THR A 62 -17.45 6.15 -0.80
C THR A 62 -18.29 7.38 -0.44
N ALA A 63 -19.60 7.19 -0.26
CA ALA A 63 -20.51 8.27 0.12
C ALA A 63 -20.18 8.88 1.51
N ASP A 64 -19.54 8.11 2.39
CA ASP A 64 -19.03 8.54 3.69
C ASP A 64 -17.57 9.07 3.64
N GLY A 65 -17.01 9.27 2.44
CA GLY A 65 -15.72 9.92 2.23
C GLY A 65 -14.48 9.02 2.34
N ARG A 66 -14.68 7.71 2.61
CA ARG A 66 -13.58 6.73 2.76
C ARG A 66 -12.97 6.39 1.41
N VAL A 67 -11.68 6.07 1.42
CA VAL A 67 -10.93 5.72 0.22
C VAL A 67 -11.05 4.22 -0.03
N GLU A 68 -11.36 3.86 -1.28
CA GLU A 68 -11.24 2.49 -1.76
C GLU A 68 -10.30 2.45 -2.96
N LEU A 69 -9.43 1.44 -2.99
CA LEU A 69 -8.49 1.19 -4.10
C LEU A 69 -9.01 0.05 -4.97
N ARG A 70 -8.76 0.12 -6.27
CA ARG A 70 -9.07 -0.95 -7.21
C ARG A 70 -7.83 -1.78 -7.46
N SER A 71 -7.88 -3.06 -7.12
CA SER A 71 -6.81 -3.99 -7.39
C SER A 71 -6.61 -4.22 -8.90
N SER A 72 -5.47 -4.80 -9.25
CA SER A 72 -5.12 -5.30 -10.57
C SER A 72 -6.14 -6.32 -11.10
N ARG A 73 -6.84 -7.02 -10.19
CA ARG A 73 -7.92 -7.97 -10.50
C ARG A 73 -9.29 -7.30 -10.65
N GLY A 74 -9.38 -6.01 -10.35
CA GLY A 74 -10.59 -5.21 -10.48
C GLY A 74 -11.44 -5.12 -9.22
N ASP A 75 -11.01 -5.73 -8.12
CA ASP A 75 -11.69 -5.74 -6.83
C ASP A 75 -11.50 -4.40 -6.09
N TRP A 76 -12.50 -3.97 -5.33
CA TRP A 76 -12.40 -2.75 -4.50
C TRP A 76 -11.99 -3.12 -3.06
N TRP A 77 -10.95 -2.46 -2.58
CA TRP A 77 -10.32 -2.68 -1.28
C TRP A 77 -10.49 -1.44 -0.42
N SER A 78 -10.93 -1.61 0.82
CA SER A 78 -11.10 -0.50 1.77
C SER A 78 -9.75 -0.10 2.34
N VAL A 79 -9.48 1.21 2.41
CA VAL A 79 -8.23 1.75 2.96
C VAL A 79 -8.50 2.65 4.15
N ARG A 80 -7.63 2.58 5.15
CA ARG A 80 -7.62 3.49 6.30
C ARG A 80 -6.20 3.69 6.82
N LEU A 81 -6.04 4.71 7.64
CA LEU A 81 -4.82 4.89 8.42
C LEU A 81 -4.79 3.92 9.60
N ASP A 82 -3.60 3.44 9.94
CA ASP A 82 -3.31 2.95 11.27
C ASP A 82 -3.04 4.17 12.16
N MET A 83 -3.82 4.35 13.23
CA MET A 83 -3.70 5.55 14.08
C MET A 83 -2.55 5.46 15.09
N GLU A 84 -1.87 4.32 15.17
CA GLU A 84 -0.79 4.07 16.13
C GLU A 84 0.59 4.11 15.48
N VAL A 85 0.69 3.70 14.21
CA VAL A 85 1.95 3.67 13.46
C VAL A 85 1.95 4.74 12.36
N PRO A 86 2.74 5.83 12.51
CA PRO A 86 2.86 6.85 11.48
C PRO A 86 3.33 6.27 10.13
N GLY A 87 2.73 6.78 9.05
CA GLY A 87 3.02 6.30 7.69
C GLY A 87 2.45 4.91 7.36
N ALA A 88 1.78 4.24 8.30
CA ALA A 88 1.16 2.95 8.05
C ALA A 88 -0.34 3.06 7.73
N MET A 89 -0.77 2.20 6.82
CA MET A 89 -2.15 2.10 6.37
C MET A 89 -2.58 0.65 6.42
N LEU A 90 -3.86 0.47 6.69
CA LEU A 90 -4.51 -0.83 6.68
C LEU A 90 -5.36 -0.93 5.42
N LEU A 91 -5.30 -2.09 4.78
CA LEU A 91 -6.10 -2.43 3.61
C LEU A 91 -6.92 -3.67 3.90
N ARG A 92 -8.18 -3.66 3.49
CA ARG A 92 -9.10 -4.78 3.62
C ARG A 92 -9.59 -5.22 2.25
N ASP A 93 -9.38 -6.49 1.92
CA ASP A 93 -9.92 -7.08 0.70
C ASP A 93 -11.42 -7.40 0.83
N PRO A 94 -12.13 -7.69 -0.29
CA PRO A 94 -13.54 -8.08 -0.22
C PRO A 94 -13.84 -9.32 0.61
N SER A 95 -12.85 -10.20 0.82
CA SER A 95 -12.96 -11.40 1.65
C SER A 95 -12.75 -11.14 3.15
N GLY A 96 -12.46 -9.88 3.51
CA GLY A 96 -12.21 -9.42 4.88
C GLY A 96 -10.78 -9.56 5.35
N LYS A 97 -9.85 -10.05 4.52
CA LYS A 97 -8.44 -10.17 4.91
C LYS A 97 -7.80 -8.80 5.02
N VAL A 98 -7.03 -8.62 6.08
CA VAL A 98 -6.35 -7.36 6.38
C VAL A 98 -4.88 -7.45 6.02
N PHE A 99 -4.38 -6.36 5.43
CA PHE A 99 -3.00 -6.15 5.04
C PHE A 99 -2.55 -4.79 5.53
N ALA A 100 -1.25 -4.63 5.69
CA ALA A 100 -0.61 -3.36 6.00
C ALA A 100 0.26 -2.91 4.83
N VAL A 101 0.26 -1.61 4.56
CA VAL A 101 1.23 -0.94 3.69
C VAL A 101 1.82 0.20 4.51
N GLN A 102 3.15 0.30 4.51
CA GLN A 102 3.87 1.36 5.18
C GLN A 102 4.69 2.13 4.17
N THR A 103 4.70 3.46 4.30
CA THR A 103 5.55 4.33 3.50
C THR A 103 6.55 5.07 4.40
N ASP A 104 7.78 5.17 3.93
CA ASP A 104 8.85 5.93 4.59
C ASP A 104 8.89 7.38 4.12
N THR A 105 8.20 7.72 3.01
CA THR A 105 8.25 9.06 2.41
C THR A 105 7.28 10.04 3.06
N VAL A 106 6.17 9.57 3.61
CA VAL A 106 5.11 10.41 4.18
C VAL A 106 4.73 9.90 5.57
N GLN A 107 5.19 10.59 6.61
CA GLN A 107 4.88 10.21 8.00
C GLN A 107 3.45 10.61 8.41
N GLN A 108 2.94 11.72 7.85
CA GLN A 108 1.59 12.20 8.11
C GLN A 108 0.77 12.08 6.83
N ILE A 109 0.00 11.00 6.72
CA ILE A 109 -0.87 10.74 5.59
C ILE A 109 -2.25 11.29 5.93
N ASP A 110 -2.79 12.16 5.07
CA ASP A 110 -4.20 12.55 5.13
C ASP A 110 -4.96 11.96 3.95
N LEU A 111 -5.72 10.89 4.20
CA LEU A 111 -6.55 10.24 3.19
C LEU A 111 -7.77 11.09 2.77
N SER A 112 -8.05 12.21 3.44
CA SER A 112 -9.08 13.16 3.01
C SER A 112 -8.67 13.99 1.79
N GLU A 113 -7.36 14.05 1.50
CA GLU A 113 -6.82 14.76 0.36
C GLU A 113 -6.56 13.83 -0.83
N ASP A 114 -7.13 14.18 -1.99
CA ASP A 114 -6.93 13.39 -3.22
C ASP A 114 -5.49 13.46 -3.72
N LEU A 115 -4.79 14.59 -3.51
CA LEU A 115 -3.39 14.76 -3.89
C LEU A 115 -2.49 13.72 -3.21
N ILE A 116 -2.70 13.49 -1.90
CA ILE A 116 -1.97 12.48 -1.14
C ILE A 116 -2.31 11.07 -1.65
N CYS A 117 -3.59 10.79 -1.91
CA CYS A 117 -4.01 9.49 -2.47
C CYS A 117 -3.35 9.23 -3.84
N LEU A 118 -3.29 10.23 -4.71
CA LEU A 118 -2.66 10.13 -6.03
C LEU A 118 -1.15 9.89 -5.90
N MET A 119 -0.47 10.63 -5.03
CA MET A 119 0.96 10.45 -4.80
C MET A 119 1.31 9.03 -4.32
N MET A 120 0.43 8.41 -3.53
CA MET A 120 0.69 7.12 -2.89
C MET A 120 0.21 5.90 -3.68
N PHE A 121 -0.90 6.03 -4.43
CA PHE A 121 -1.58 4.87 -5.00
C PHE A 121 -1.69 4.89 -6.53
N ALA A 122 -1.36 6.00 -7.19
CA ALA A 122 -1.57 6.12 -8.64
C ALA A 122 -0.71 5.16 -9.47
N ASP A 123 0.45 4.75 -8.95
CA ASP A 123 1.32 3.75 -9.59
C ASP A 123 0.79 2.30 -9.45
N GLY A 124 -0.15 2.05 -8.53
CA GLY A 124 -0.67 0.73 -8.22
C GLY A 124 0.31 -0.19 -7.49
N ASN A 125 1.48 0.30 -7.06
CA ASN A 125 2.53 -0.52 -6.45
C ASN A 125 2.19 -0.96 -5.02
N TRP A 126 1.16 -0.36 -4.42
CA TRP A 126 0.66 -0.74 -3.09
C TRP A 126 0.34 -2.24 -2.96
N GLU A 127 -0.07 -2.92 -4.03
CA GLU A 127 -0.31 -4.37 -4.03
C GLU A 127 0.96 -5.20 -3.82
N ALA A 128 2.10 -4.71 -4.30
CA ALA A 128 3.38 -5.40 -4.12
C ALA A 128 4.00 -5.10 -2.75
N GLN A 129 3.63 -3.97 -2.14
CA GLN A 129 4.13 -3.50 -0.85
C GLN A 129 3.33 -4.02 0.35
N MET A 130 2.18 -4.65 0.11
CA MET A 130 1.30 -5.09 1.19
C MET A 130 1.86 -6.30 1.93
N ALA A 131 1.87 -6.24 3.26
CA ALA A 131 2.17 -7.35 4.14
C ALA A 131 0.88 -7.86 4.80
N PRO A 132 0.60 -9.18 4.81
CA PRO A 132 -0.56 -9.70 5.54
C PRO A 132 -0.40 -9.45 7.03
N ILE A 133 -1.48 -9.03 7.70
CA ILE A 133 -1.48 -8.95 9.16
C ILE A 133 -1.85 -10.34 9.70
N GLU A 134 -1.00 -10.87 10.56
CA GLU A 134 -1.15 -12.22 11.12
C GLU A 134 -1.14 -12.18 12.65
N TYR A 135 -1.83 -13.13 13.27
CA TYR A 135 -1.88 -13.29 14.73
C TYR A 135 -1.80 -14.77 15.10
N ALA A 136 -1.29 -15.04 16.31
CA ALA A 136 -1.20 -16.39 16.85
C ALA A 136 -2.48 -16.76 17.60
N ASP A 137 -3.08 -17.90 17.25
CA ASP A 137 -4.25 -18.45 17.94
C ASP A 137 -4.05 -19.95 18.15
N GLY A 138 -3.85 -20.34 19.42
CA GLY A 138 -3.62 -21.74 19.80
C GLY A 138 -2.38 -22.34 19.12
N GLY A 139 -1.31 -21.55 18.97
CA GLY A 139 -0.06 -21.98 18.33
C GLY A 139 -0.11 -22.05 16.80
N LYS A 140 -1.20 -21.57 16.17
CA LYS A 140 -1.31 -21.45 14.71
C LYS A 140 -1.30 -19.99 14.31
N ILE A 141 -0.48 -19.66 13.32
CA ILE A 141 -0.48 -18.34 12.67
C ILE A 141 -1.70 -18.28 11.74
N LYS A 142 -2.53 -17.26 11.92
CA LYS A 142 -3.71 -16.99 11.09
C LYS A 142 -3.65 -15.56 10.57
N GLN A 143 -4.05 -15.36 9.32
CA GLN A 143 -4.25 -14.02 8.79
C GLN A 143 -5.47 -13.37 9.42
N LEU A 144 -5.33 -12.12 9.87
CA LEU A 144 -6.40 -11.32 10.40
C LEU A 144 -7.50 -11.13 9.36
N LYS A 145 -8.73 -11.39 9.79
CA LYS A 145 -9.94 -11.12 9.01
C LYS A 145 -10.88 -10.27 9.82
N LEU A 146 -11.32 -9.17 9.23
CA LEU A 146 -12.31 -8.27 9.80
C LEU A 146 -13.45 -8.11 8.81
N ASP A 147 -14.68 -8.03 9.31
CA ASP A 147 -15.77 -7.52 8.49
C ASP A 147 -15.61 -6.01 8.25
N GLU A 148 -16.45 -5.46 7.38
CA GLU A 148 -16.35 -4.04 7.01
C GLU A 148 -16.66 -3.10 8.18
N LYS A 149 -17.52 -3.51 9.13
CA LYS A 149 -17.85 -2.70 10.30
C LYS A 149 -16.69 -2.72 11.29
N GLU A 150 -16.18 -3.90 11.62
CA GLU A 150 -15.02 -4.08 12.49
C GLU A 150 -13.82 -3.30 11.97
N PHE A 151 -13.51 -3.42 10.67
CA PHE A 151 -12.41 -2.70 10.05
C PHE A 151 -12.54 -1.18 10.14
N ARG A 152 -13.76 -0.63 10.14
CA ARG A 152 -14.02 0.80 10.32
C ARG A 152 -13.80 1.28 11.75
N GLU A 153 -13.93 0.40 12.73
CA GLU A 153 -13.92 0.72 14.17
C GLU A 153 -12.54 0.49 14.82
N VAL A 154 -11.64 -0.25 14.17
CA VAL A 154 -10.23 -0.42 14.60
C VAL A 154 -9.57 0.95 14.88
N ILE A 155 -8.64 1.04 15.82
CA ILE A 155 -7.84 2.26 16.08
C ILE A 155 -6.45 2.08 15.46
N GLY A 156 -5.74 1.02 15.83
CA GLY A 156 -4.53 0.51 15.18
C GLY A 156 -4.48 -1.01 15.33
N ILE A 157 -3.60 -1.66 14.56
CA ILE A 157 -3.41 -3.13 14.64
C ILE A 157 -1.91 -3.47 14.74
N LEU A 158 -1.06 -2.62 14.19
CA LEU A 158 0.34 -2.97 13.96
C LEU A 158 1.19 -3.01 15.23
N ASN A 159 0.90 -2.20 16.24
CA ASN A 159 1.61 -2.29 17.52
C ASN A 159 1.17 -3.54 18.32
N GLU A 160 -0.11 -3.88 18.32
CA GLU A 160 -0.64 -5.05 19.03
C GLU A 160 -0.11 -6.37 18.45
N ALA A 161 0.01 -6.45 17.11
CA ALA A 161 0.56 -7.63 16.44
C ALA A 161 2.06 -7.84 16.75
N GLY A 162 2.81 -6.76 16.98
CA GLY A 162 4.23 -6.82 17.37
C GLY A 162 4.43 -7.30 18.81
N GLU A 163 3.57 -6.89 19.73
CA GLU A 163 3.66 -7.31 21.15
C GLU A 163 3.26 -8.78 21.35
N ALA A 164 2.20 -9.25 20.67
CA ALA A 164 1.72 -10.64 20.79
C ALA A 164 2.76 -11.69 20.32
N LEU A 165 3.62 -11.34 19.37
CA LEU A 165 4.73 -12.21 18.93
C LEU A 165 5.91 -12.22 19.91
N SER A 166 6.10 -11.14 20.67
CA SER A 166 7.19 -11.03 21.65
C SER A 166 6.94 -11.84 22.94
N GLU A 167 5.67 -11.98 23.34
CA GLU A 167 5.31 -12.77 24.53
C GLU A 167 5.32 -14.28 24.27
N ALA A 168 4.97 -14.73 23.05
CA ALA A 168 5.01 -16.14 22.68
C ALA A 168 6.44 -16.71 22.54
N GLY A 169 7.45 -15.85 22.41
CA GLY A 169 8.87 -16.23 22.34
C GLY A 169 9.57 -16.35 23.70
N ASN A 170 8.91 -15.95 24.79
CA ASN A 170 9.46 -15.94 26.15
C ASN A 170 8.74 -16.93 27.11
N ALA A 171 7.88 -17.82 26.59
CA ALA A 171 7.15 -18.84 27.35
C ALA A 171 7.70 -20.25 27.11
#